data_AF-A0A1W9H2G7-F1
#
_entry.id   AF-A0A1W9H2G7-F1
#
_cell.length_a   1.000
_cell.length_b   1.000
_cell.length_c   1.000
_cell.angle_alpha   90.00
_cell.angle_beta   90.00
_cell.angle_gamma   90.00
#
_symmetry.space_group_name_H-M   'P 1'
#
loop_
_entity.id
_entity.type
_entity.pdbx_description
1 polymer ?
#
loop_
_entity_poly.entity_id
_entity_poly.type
_entity_poly.pdbx_seq_one_letter_code
_entity_poly.pdbx_strand_id
1 'polypeptide(L)'
;MSLRFAGYAALFDRPDRGGDIVRAGAFRPLPATLPLLWEHGGAPVGEVEALAEDACGLTVIGRITSPALAQAVRVRAVTGLSFGYRARRVR
;
A
#
# COMPACT_ATOMS: atom_id res chain seq x y z
N MET A 1 20.62 4.54 -1.06
CA MET A 1 19.80 5.00 -2.20
C MET A 1 18.34 4.70 -1.90
N SER A 2 17.43 5.63 -2.21
CA SER A 2 15.98 5.40 -2.06
C SER A 2 15.36 4.92 -3.39
N LEU A 3 14.13 4.41 -3.31
CA LEU A 3 13.31 4.05 -4.47
C LEU A 3 11.88 4.56 -4.25
N ARG A 4 11.29 5.19 -5.25
CA ARG A 4 9.86 5.52 -5.27
C ARG A 4 9.09 4.49 -6.10
N PHE A 5 7.87 4.21 -5.68
CA PHE A 5 6.93 3.37 -6.42
C PHE A 5 5.55 4.01 -6.41
N ALA A 6 4.73 3.62 -7.37
CA ALA A 6 3.33 4.00 -7.45
C ALA A 6 2.49 2.81 -7.93
N GLY A 7 1.23 2.76 -7.52
CA GLY A 7 0.30 1.71 -7.94
C GLY A 7 -1.02 1.74 -7.18
N TYR A 8 -1.78 0.65 -7.29
CA TYR A 8 -3.00 0.44 -6.52
C TYR A 8 -2.70 -0.43 -5.30
N ALA A 9 -3.01 0.06 -4.11
CA ALA A 9 -2.97 -0.75 -2.89
C ALA A 9 -4.19 -1.69 -2.83
N ALA A 10 -5.36 -1.21 -3.29
CA ALA A 10 -6.58 -1.98 -3.42
C ALA A 10 -7.32 -1.59 -4.70
N LEU A 11 -7.96 -2.56 -5.35
CA LEU A 11 -8.89 -2.31 -6.44
C LEU A 11 -10.31 -2.41 -5.91
N PHE A 12 -11.17 -1.50 -6.32
CA PHE A 12 -12.58 -1.54 -5.95
C PHE A 12 -13.33 -2.58 -6.76
N ASP A 13 -14.34 -3.17 -6.12
CA ASP A 13 -15.30 -4.09 -6.74
C ASP A 13 -14.66 -5.31 -7.41
N ARG A 14 -13.46 -5.69 -6.93
CA ARG A 14 -12.74 -6.89 -7.33
C ARG A 14 -12.37 -7.68 -6.09
N PRO A 15 -12.64 -9.00 -6.07
CA PRO A 15 -12.21 -9.85 -4.97
C PRO A 15 -10.68 -9.89 -4.92
N ASP A 16 -10.11 -9.70 -3.73
CA ASP A 16 -8.70 -9.93 -3.50
C ASP A 16 -8.39 -11.44 -3.35
N ARG A 17 -7.15 -11.79 -2.99
CA ARG A 17 -6.76 -13.20 -2.82
C ARG A 17 -7.45 -13.88 -1.63
N GLY A 18 -7.94 -13.12 -0.64
CA GLY A 18 -8.73 -13.61 0.48
C GLY A 18 -10.23 -13.68 0.20
N GLY A 19 -10.69 -13.10 -0.92
CA GLY A 19 -12.09 -13.01 -1.29
C GLY A 19 -12.78 -11.72 -0.82
N ASP A 20 -12.05 -10.83 -0.15
CA ASP A 20 -12.60 -9.55 0.28
C ASP A 20 -12.82 -8.63 -0.92
N ILE A 21 -13.94 -7.90 -0.91
CA ILE A 21 -14.25 -6.88 -1.90
C ILE A 21 -14.22 -5.51 -1.23
N VAL A 22 -13.27 -4.68 -1.64
CA VAL A 22 -13.18 -3.30 -1.19
C VAL A 22 -14.13 -2.43 -2.00
N ARG A 23 -14.94 -1.60 -1.34
CA ARG A 23 -15.86 -0.66 -1.98
C ARG A 23 -15.27 0.76 -2.01
N ALA A 24 -15.62 1.53 -3.04
CA ALA A 24 -15.27 2.95 -3.10
C ALA A 24 -15.74 3.70 -1.83
N GLY A 25 -14.90 4.57 -1.29
CA GLY A 25 -15.15 5.30 -0.06
C GLY A 25 -14.79 4.53 1.22
N ALA A 26 -14.37 3.26 1.14
CA ALA A 26 -14.02 2.46 2.30
C ALA A 26 -12.83 3.03 3.11
N PHE A 27 -11.97 3.82 2.48
CA PHE A 27 -10.77 4.38 3.12
C PHE A 27 -10.93 5.81 3.61
N ARG A 28 -12.12 6.41 3.48
CA ARG A 28 -12.33 7.81 3.87
C ARG A 28 -12.62 7.95 5.37
N PRO A 29 -12.04 8.97 6.05
CA PRO A 29 -11.03 9.90 5.55
C PRO A 29 -9.64 9.25 5.42
N LEU A 30 -8.87 9.67 4.43
CA LEU A 30 -7.51 9.17 4.21
C LEU A 30 -6.49 9.89 5.11
N PRO A 31 -5.51 9.18 5.67
CA PRO A 31 -4.40 9.78 6.38
C PRO A 31 -3.46 10.51 5.41
N ALA A 32 -2.85 11.61 5.87
CA ALA A 32 -1.93 12.40 5.05
C ALA A 32 -0.62 11.65 4.76
N THR A 33 -0.10 10.90 5.73
CA THR A 33 1.11 10.07 5.61
C THR A 33 0.94 8.78 6.40
N LEU A 34 1.57 7.70 5.94
CA LEU A 34 1.63 6.41 6.66
C LEU A 34 3.06 5.86 6.62
N PRO A 35 3.49 5.12 7.66
CA PRO A 35 4.74 4.38 7.58
C PRO A 35 4.64 3.28 6.52
N LEU A 36 5.69 3.11 5.73
CA LEU A 36 5.87 1.91 4.93
C LEU A 36 6.61 0.87 5.78
N LEU A 37 5.95 -0.25 6.06
CA LEU A 37 6.49 -1.31 6.91
C LEU A 37 6.99 -2.49 6.07
N TRP A 38 7.94 -3.23 6.63
CA TRP A 38 8.33 -4.53 6.09
C TRP A 38 7.51 -5.62 6.76
N GLU A 39 6.85 -6.48 5.98
CA GLU A 39 6.04 -7.61 6.49
C GLU A 39 5.06 -7.23 7.61
N HIS A 40 4.40 -6.07 7.48
CA HIS A 40 3.44 -5.54 8.46
C HIS A 40 3.99 -5.31 9.88
N GLY A 41 5.31 -5.18 10.06
CA GLY A 41 5.91 -5.02 11.38
C GLY A 41 7.23 -4.26 11.40
N GLY A 42 7.80 -4.17 12.60
CA GLY A 42 9.12 -3.59 12.85
C GLY A 42 9.20 -2.08 12.64
N ALA A 43 10.43 -1.59 12.45
CA ALA A 43 10.69 -0.19 12.15
C ALA A 43 10.29 0.15 10.70
N PRO A 44 9.80 1.37 10.43
CA PRO A 44 9.50 1.80 9.07
C PRO A 44 10.71 1.69 8.14
N VAL A 45 10.47 1.18 6.93
CA VAL A 45 11.46 1.06 5.85
C VAL A 45 11.30 2.15 4.79
N GLY A 46 10.41 3.10 5.04
CA GLY A 46 10.03 4.16 4.15
C GLY A 46 8.74 4.83 4.61
N GLU A 47 8.12 5.55 3.69
CA GLU A 47 6.86 6.25 3.90
C GLU A 47 5.94 6.09 2.69
N VAL A 48 4.63 6.11 2.96
CA VAL A 48 3.61 6.38 1.95
C VAL A 48 3.44 7.89 1.88
N GLU A 49 3.83 8.47 0.75
CA GLU A 49 3.87 9.91 0.49
C GLU A 49 2.50 10.45 0.07
N ALA A 50 1.69 9.63 -0.62
CA ALA A 50 0.36 10.02 -1.06
C ALA A 50 -0.57 8.81 -1.14
N LEU A 51 -1.84 9.06 -0.79
CA LEU A 51 -2.97 8.15 -0.95
C LEU A 51 -4.13 8.92 -1.55
N ALA A 52 -4.79 8.33 -2.54
CA ALA A 52 -6.03 8.86 -3.09
C ALA A 52 -6.92 7.73 -3.60
N GLU A 53 -8.24 7.89 -3.48
CA GLU A 53 -9.19 7.04 -4.17
C GLU A 53 -9.47 7.62 -5.57
N ASP A 54 -9.44 6.78 -6.60
CA ASP A 54 -9.96 7.10 -7.93
C ASP A 54 -11.14 6.18 -8.28
N ALA A 55 -11.57 6.17 -9.55
CA ALA A 55 -12.66 5.31 -10.01
C ALA A 55 -12.32 3.80 -9.94
N CYS A 56 -11.04 3.45 -9.92
CA CYS A 56 -10.55 2.07 -9.96
C CYS A 56 -10.24 1.51 -8.56
N GLY A 57 -9.73 2.34 -7.65
CA GLY A 57 -9.20 1.83 -6.37
C GLY A 57 -8.50 2.88 -5.51
N LEU A 58 -7.79 2.38 -4.50
CA LEU A 58 -6.90 3.18 -3.66
C LEU A 58 -5.51 3.24 -4.31
N THR A 59 -5.19 4.40 -4.88
CA THR A 59 -3.86 4.71 -5.40
C THR A 59 -2.90 5.04 -4.26
N VAL A 60 -1.63 4.67 -4.44
CA VAL A 60 -0.56 4.92 -3.48
C VAL A 60 0.71 5.38 -4.19
N ILE A 61 1.41 6.34 -3.60
CA ILE A 61 2.79 6.68 -3.92
C ILE A 61 3.61 6.48 -2.65
N GLY A 62 4.67 5.67 -2.74
CA GLY A 62 5.53 5.38 -1.61
C GLY A 62 7.02 5.55 -1.93
N ARG A 63 7.80 5.75 -0.88
CA ARG A 63 9.25 5.87 -0.95
C ARG A 63 9.90 4.93 0.05
N ILE A 64 10.69 3.99 -0.47
CA ILE A 64 11.54 3.09 0.31
C ILE A 64 12.84 3.84 0.62
N THR A 65 13.15 3.99 1.91
CA THR A 65 14.38 4.62 2.40
C THR A 65 15.43 3.60 2.80
N SER A 66 15.04 2.36 3.11
CA SER A 66 15.95 1.23 3.35
C SER A 66 16.73 0.88 2.07
N PRO A 67 18.07 1.03 2.03
CA PRO A 67 18.85 0.79 0.81
C PRO A 67 18.79 -0.67 0.33
N ALA A 68 18.81 -1.64 1.25
CA ALA A 68 18.76 -3.05 0.91
C ALA A 68 17.41 -3.43 0.27
N LEU A 69 16.30 -2.95 0.82
CA LEU A 69 14.97 -3.19 0.25
C LEU A 69 14.76 -2.44 -1.06
N ALA A 70 15.23 -1.20 -1.17
CA ALA A 70 15.19 -0.45 -2.42
C ALA A 70 15.93 -1.20 -3.54
N GLN A 71 17.09 -1.80 -3.23
CA GLN A 71 17.81 -2.63 -4.19
C GLN A 71 17.05 -3.92 -4.52
N ALA A 72 16.51 -4.62 -3.52
CA ALA A 72 15.74 -5.86 -3.71
C ALA A 72 14.53 -5.64 -4.63
N VAL A 73 13.81 -4.53 -4.48
CA VAL A 73 12.70 -4.16 -5.36
C VAL A 73 13.20 -3.82 -6.77
N ARG A 74 14.29 -3.05 -6.90
CA ARG A 74 14.89 -2.70 -8.22
C ARG A 74 15.25 -3.94 -9.04
N VAL A 75 15.78 -4.97 -8.41
CA VAL A 75 16.16 -6.24 -9.07
C VAL A 75 15.02 -7.27 -9.08
N ARG A 76 13.80 -6.89 -8.65
CA ARG A 76 12.62 -7.76 -8.58
C ARG A 76 12.78 -9.00 -7.70
N ALA A 77 13.68 -8.96 -6.72
CA ALA A 77 13.71 -9.96 -5.65
C ALA A 77 12.52 -9.79 -4.68
N VAL A 78 11.99 -8.57 -4.57
CA VAL A 78 10.73 -8.25 -3.89
C VAL A 78 9.79 -7.65 -4.92
N THR A 79 8.59 -8.23 -5.07
CA THR A 79 7.61 -7.84 -6.11
C THR A 79 6.22 -7.53 -5.57
N GLY A 80 5.98 -7.81 -4.29
CA GLY A 80 4.67 -7.62 -3.66
C GLY A 80 4.54 -6.28 -2.97
N LEU A 81 3.32 -5.75 -2.97
CA LEU A 81 2.85 -4.72 -2.07
C LEU A 81 1.65 -5.28 -1.32
N SER A 82 1.65 -5.13 0.01
CA SER A 82 0.51 -5.46 0.85
C SER A 82 0.14 -4.25 1.69
N PHE A 83 -1.15 -4.05 1.93
CA PHE A 83 -1.64 -3.02 2.84
C PHE A 83 -2.43 -3.68 3.98
N GLY A 84 -2.18 -3.23 5.20
CA GLY A 84 -2.94 -3.64 6.37
C GLY A 84 -4.11 -2.68 6.58
N TYR A 85 -5.25 -3.22 7.03
CA TYR A 85 -6.41 -2.41 7.40
C TYR A 85 -7.17 -3.05 8.56
N ARG A 86 -7.99 -2.25 9.25
CA ARG A 86 -8.94 -2.74 10.24
C ARG A 86 -10.35 -2.47 9.73
N ALA A 87 -11.08 -3.53 9.40
CA ALA A 87 -12.46 -3.43 8.94
C ALA A 87 -13.33 -2.82 10.06
N ARG A 88 -14.00 -1.71 9.76
CA ARG A 88 -14.99 -1.07 10.65
C ARG A 88 -16.43 -1.53 10.36
N ARG A 89 -16.67 -2.01 9.14
CA ARG A 89 -17.96 -2.54 8.68
C ARG A 89 -17.69 -3.59 7.61
N VAL A 90 -18.29 -4.77 7.77
CA VAL A 90 -18.29 -5.86 6.79
C VAL A 90 -19.76 -6.17 6.50
N ARG A 91 -20.08 -6.54 5.26
CA ARG A 91 -21.43 -6.90 4.83
C ARG A 91 -21.39 -8.21 4.09
#